data_AF-A0AAE1G4K4-F1
#
_entry.id   AF-A0AAE1G4K4-F1
#
_cell.length_a   1.000
_cell.length_b   1.000
_cell.length_c   1.000
_cell.angle_alpha   90.00
_cell.angle_beta   90.00
_cell.angle_gamma   90.00
#
_symmetry.space_group_name_H-M   'P 1'
#
loop_
_entity.id
_entity.type
_entity.pdbx_description
1 polymer ?
#
loop_
_entity_poly.entity_id
_entity_poly.type
_entity_poly.pdbx_seq_one_letter_code
_entity_poly.pdbx_strand_id
1 'polypeptide(L)'
;MVKQSSAFQGMKMKALWLHAVKKRRTLSSCFMWPMLQRMTTVKFKFVVLLYDRTSPYMDVNEARKKLFAKRNSVQRSPPTYDALEQHMKRSVFQGGYVWGQVLVPQPVLPSPTSWGDRQTEDGSYELL
;
A
#
# COMPACT_ATOMS: atom_id res chain seq x y z
N MET A 1 -12.19 -43.00 -1.13
CA MET A 1 -12.85 -42.10 -0.16
C MET A 1 -11.78 -41.53 0.75
N VAL A 2 -11.25 -40.34 0.43
CA VAL A 2 -10.09 -39.75 1.11
C VAL A 2 -10.56 -39.10 2.42
N LYS A 3 -10.14 -39.65 3.57
CA LYS A 3 -10.29 -38.99 4.86
C LYS A 3 -9.39 -37.76 4.88
N GLN A 4 -9.97 -36.56 4.73
CA GLN A 4 -9.29 -35.36 5.18
C GLN A 4 -9.24 -35.41 6.70
N SER A 5 -8.10 -35.86 7.25
CA SER A 5 -7.79 -35.63 8.66
C SER A 5 -7.58 -34.12 8.81
N SER A 6 -8.57 -33.45 9.39
CA SER A 6 -8.51 -32.04 9.73
C SER A 6 -7.37 -31.85 10.74
N ALA A 7 -6.23 -31.34 10.27
CA ALA A 7 -5.06 -31.00 11.10
C ALA A 7 -5.35 -29.93 12.18
N PHE A 8 -6.61 -29.53 12.34
CA PHE A 8 -7.08 -28.50 13.25
C PHE A 8 -8.09 -29.02 14.29
N GLN A 9 -8.42 -30.31 14.29
CA GLN A 9 -9.28 -30.90 15.32
C GLN A 9 -8.58 -30.88 16.68
N GLY A 10 -9.03 -29.98 17.56
CA GLY A 10 -8.57 -29.88 18.95
C GLY A 10 -7.81 -28.59 19.30
N MET A 11 -7.49 -27.72 18.33
CA MET A 11 -6.87 -26.42 18.65
C MET A 11 -7.91 -25.40 19.11
N LYS A 12 -7.77 -24.93 20.35
CA LYS A 12 -8.54 -23.78 20.86
C LYS A 12 -8.33 -22.57 19.94
N MET A 13 -9.38 -21.79 19.67
CA MET A 13 -9.33 -20.62 18.79
C MET A 13 -8.11 -19.72 19.03
N LYS A 14 -7.71 -19.49 20.28
CA LYS A 14 -6.50 -18.71 20.62
C LYS A 14 -5.21 -19.28 20.03
N ALA A 15 -5.07 -20.60 19.95
CA ALA A 15 -3.91 -21.27 19.36
C ALA A 15 -3.93 -21.20 17.83
N LEU A 16 -5.10 -21.31 17.21
CA LEU A 16 -5.32 -21.06 15.78
C LEU A 16 -4.98 -19.61 15.42
N TRP A 17 -5.39 -18.65 16.25
CA TRP A 17 -5.07 -17.22 16.11
C TRP A 17 -3.58 -16.94 16.27
N LEU A 18 -2.94 -17.48 17.31
CA LEU A 18 -1.48 -17.36 17.50
C LEU A 18 -0.71 -18.01 16.36
N HIS A 19 -1.18 -19.16 15.84
CA HIS A 19 -0.55 -19.82 14.70
C HIS A 19 -0.71 -18.99 13.42
N ALA A 20 -1.90 -18.40 13.18
CA ALA A 20 -2.15 -17.53 12.03
C ALA A 20 -1.33 -16.23 12.10
N VAL A 21 -1.21 -15.62 13.28
CA VAL A 21 -0.38 -14.43 13.52
C VAL A 21 1.11 -14.76 13.36
N LYS A 22 1.56 -15.91 13.89
CA LYS A 22 2.95 -16.37 13.76
C LYS A 22 3.32 -16.77 12.32
N LYS A 23 2.37 -17.29 11.53
CA LYS A 23 2.54 -17.60 10.10
C LYS A 23 2.50 -16.34 9.22
N ARG A 24 1.99 -15.22 9.74
CA ARG A 24 2.02 -13.89 9.09
C ARG A 24 3.34 -13.14 9.34
N ARG A 25 4.31 -13.73 10.05
CA ARG A 25 5.65 -13.15 10.31
C ARG A 25 6.58 -13.09 9.09
N THR A 26 6.19 -13.61 7.92
CA THR A 26 7.05 -13.64 6.73
C THR A 26 6.62 -12.71 5.61
N LEU A 27 5.80 -11.69 5.88
CA LEU A 27 5.80 -10.48 5.05
C LEU A 27 6.98 -9.60 5.48
N SER A 28 8.18 -10.18 5.35
CA SER A 28 9.44 -9.45 5.43
C SER A 28 9.43 -8.32 4.40
N SER A 29 10.01 -7.17 4.76
CA SER A 29 10.09 -5.97 3.91
C SER A 29 10.65 -6.24 2.51
N CYS A 30 11.41 -7.32 2.36
CA CYS A 30 11.99 -7.77 1.10
C CYS A 30 10.96 -8.20 0.05
N PHE A 31 9.77 -8.71 0.44
CA PHE A 31 8.81 -9.28 -0.52
C PHE A 31 7.79 -8.25 -1.07
N MET A 32 7.49 -7.18 -0.32
CA MET A 32 6.52 -6.17 -0.78
C MET A 32 7.10 -5.21 -1.83
N TRP A 33 8.40 -4.88 -1.76
CA TRP A 33 8.97 -3.86 -2.64
C TRP A 33 9.01 -4.27 -4.13
N PRO A 34 9.49 -5.47 -4.51
CA PRO A 34 9.46 -5.90 -5.91
C PRO A 34 8.03 -6.10 -6.42
N MET A 35 7.10 -6.50 -5.55
CA MET A 35 5.69 -6.68 -5.89
C MET A 35 5.01 -5.34 -6.16
N LEU A 36 5.28 -4.32 -5.34
CA LEU A 36 4.81 -2.96 -5.55
C LEU A 36 5.38 -2.40 -6.85
N GLN A 37 6.66 -2.65 -7.16
CA GLN A 37 7.29 -2.17 -8.39
C GLN A 37 6.78 -2.89 -9.65
N ARG A 38 6.34 -4.14 -9.54
CA ARG A 38 5.71 -4.91 -10.63
C ARG A 38 4.25 -4.55 -10.91
N MET A 39 3.55 -3.94 -9.94
CA MET A 39 2.13 -3.56 -10.05
C MET A 39 1.91 -2.11 -10.54
N THR A 40 2.92 -1.46 -11.13
CA THR A 40 2.86 -0.04 -11.52
C THR A 40 1.72 0.26 -12.49
N THR A 41 1.55 -0.54 -13.54
CA THR A 41 0.51 -0.33 -14.56
C THR A 41 -0.92 -0.45 -14.02
N VAL A 42 -1.17 -1.43 -13.14
CA VAL A 42 -2.49 -1.63 -12.51
C VAL A 42 -2.84 -0.46 -11.60
N LYS A 43 -1.86 0.03 -10.85
CA LYS A 43 -2.03 1.13 -9.90
C LYS A 43 -2.40 2.44 -10.58
N PHE A 44 -1.72 2.78 -11.66
CA PHE A 44 -2.01 3.99 -12.42
C PHE A 44 -3.36 3.92 -13.10
N LYS A 45 -3.67 2.78 -13.72
CA LYS A 45 -4.97 2.57 -14.36
C LYS A 45 -6.12 2.67 -13.36
N PHE A 46 -5.96 2.11 -12.16
CA PHE A 46 -6.96 2.23 -11.11
C PHE A 46 -7.27 3.70 -10.77
N VAL A 47 -6.24 4.52 -10.56
CA VAL A 47 -6.43 5.96 -10.25
C VAL A 47 -7.06 6.69 -11.41
N VAL A 48 -6.62 6.45 -12.64
CA VAL A 48 -7.21 7.08 -13.83
C VAL A 48 -8.71 6.74 -13.94
N LEU A 49 -9.09 5.50 -13.70
CA LEU A 49 -10.49 5.05 -13.74
C LEU A 49 -11.36 5.63 -12.62
N LEU A 50 -10.78 6.02 -11.47
CA LEU A 50 -11.51 6.73 -10.40
C LEU A 50 -11.99 8.11 -10.86
N TYR A 51 -11.18 8.81 -11.66
CA TYR A 51 -11.51 10.15 -12.15
C TYR A 51 -12.27 10.10 -13.48
N ASP A 52 -11.94 9.14 -14.35
CA ASP A 52 -12.57 8.96 -15.65
C ASP A 52 -12.69 7.46 -16.00
N ARG A 53 -13.87 6.90 -15.72
CA ARG A 53 -14.15 5.45 -15.88
C ARG A 53 -14.01 4.92 -17.31
N THR A 54 -14.13 5.78 -18.32
CA THR A 54 -14.01 5.38 -19.74
C THR A 54 -12.67 5.78 -20.34
N SER A 55 -11.75 6.31 -19.52
CA SER A 55 -10.44 6.74 -19.96
C SER A 55 -9.62 5.57 -20.50
N PRO A 56 -9.10 5.66 -21.73
CA PRO A 56 -8.20 4.65 -22.29
C PRO A 56 -6.77 4.78 -21.75
N TYR A 57 -6.42 5.89 -21.08
CA TYR A 57 -5.04 6.15 -20.65
C TYR A 57 -4.57 5.15 -19.58
N MET A 58 -3.32 4.74 -19.71
CA MET A 58 -2.61 3.91 -18.73
C MET A 58 -1.64 4.74 -17.87
N ASP A 59 -1.27 5.92 -18.35
CA ASP A 59 -0.40 6.87 -17.67
C ASP A 59 -1.21 7.96 -16.96
N VAL A 60 -0.86 8.26 -15.71
CA VAL A 60 -1.58 9.23 -14.88
C VAL A 60 -1.33 10.67 -15.34
N ASN A 61 -0.13 10.99 -15.83
CA ASN A 61 0.19 12.33 -16.30
C ASN A 61 -0.55 12.63 -17.62
N GLU A 62 -0.64 11.68 -18.54
CA GLU A 62 -1.43 11.82 -19.77
C GLU A 62 -2.93 11.98 -19.46
N ALA A 63 -3.47 11.17 -18.54
CA ALA A 63 -4.83 11.33 -18.06
C ALA A 63 -5.04 12.71 -17.42
N ARG A 64 -4.09 13.16 -16.59
CA ARG A 64 -4.12 14.46 -15.91
C ARG A 64 -4.15 15.61 -16.92
N LYS A 65 -3.27 15.60 -17.93
CA LYS A 65 -3.23 16.62 -18.99
C LYS A 65 -4.58 16.76 -19.68
N LYS A 66 -5.19 15.64 -20.09
CA LYS A 66 -6.50 15.67 -20.77
C LYS A 66 -7.63 16.13 -19.86
N LEU A 67 -7.68 15.61 -18.63
CA LEU A 67 -8.71 15.99 -17.67
C LEU A 67 -8.59 17.46 -17.28
N PHE A 68 -7.36 17.96 -17.17
CA PHE A 68 -7.09 19.37 -16.97
C PHE A 68 -7.60 20.20 -18.15
N ALA A 69 -7.25 19.85 -19.39
CA ALA A 69 -7.73 20.56 -20.58
C ALA A 69 -9.27 20.55 -20.72
N LYS A 70 -9.94 19.50 -20.23
CA LYS A 70 -11.40 19.35 -20.31
C LYS A 70 -12.16 20.18 -19.27
N ARG A 71 -11.61 20.36 -18.06
CA ARG A 71 -12.34 20.96 -16.92
C ARG A 71 -11.63 22.14 -16.26
N ASN A 72 -10.39 22.45 -16.66
CA ASN A 72 -9.52 23.53 -16.17
C ASN A 72 -9.51 23.64 -14.63
N SER A 73 -9.59 22.50 -13.93
CA SER A 73 -9.69 22.45 -12.47
C SER A 73 -8.60 21.57 -11.88
N VAL A 74 -7.70 22.20 -11.13
CA VAL A 74 -6.59 21.52 -10.45
C VAL A 74 -7.10 20.52 -9.41
N GLN A 75 -8.13 20.88 -8.65
CA GLN A 75 -8.71 20.03 -7.59
C GLN A 75 -9.39 18.76 -8.12
N ARG A 76 -9.93 18.82 -9.34
CA ARG A 76 -10.59 17.66 -9.99
C ARG A 76 -9.63 16.83 -10.84
N SER A 77 -8.37 17.22 -10.91
CA SER A 77 -7.37 16.50 -11.68
C SER A 77 -6.79 15.35 -10.84
N PRO A 78 -6.54 14.17 -11.43
CA PRO A 78 -5.89 13.06 -10.72
C PRO A 78 -4.49 13.49 -10.28
N PRO A 79 -3.94 12.93 -9.18
CA PRO A 79 -2.60 13.28 -8.67
C PRO A 79 -1.53 13.16 -9.76
N THR A 80 -0.40 13.88 -9.62
CA THR A 80 0.76 13.64 -10.49
C THR A 80 1.34 12.25 -10.21
N TYR A 81 2.14 11.72 -11.15
CA TYR A 81 2.85 10.46 -10.96
C TYR A 81 3.63 10.44 -9.63
N ASP A 82 4.44 11.46 -9.37
CA ASP A 82 5.27 11.53 -8.16
C ASP A 82 4.42 11.58 -6.89
N ALA A 83 3.38 12.40 -6.89
CA ALA A 83 2.47 12.50 -5.75
C ALA A 83 1.77 11.16 -5.47
N LEU A 84 1.35 10.45 -6.52
CA LEU A 84 0.73 9.14 -6.38
C LEU A 84 1.72 8.08 -5.86
N GLU A 85 2.97 8.11 -6.32
CA GLU A 85 4.01 7.22 -5.83
C GLU A 85 4.24 7.42 -4.33
N GLN A 86 4.37 8.68 -3.89
CA GLN A 86 4.52 8.99 -2.47
C GLN A 86 3.31 8.55 -1.65
N HIS A 87 2.09 8.79 -2.16
CA HIS A 87 0.86 8.38 -1.48
C HIS A 87 0.79 6.86 -1.29
N MET A 88 1.25 6.09 -2.28
CA MET A 88 1.31 4.63 -2.18
C MET A 88 2.35 4.16 -1.17
N LYS A 89 3.55 4.76 -1.16
CA LYS A 89 4.57 4.45 -0.16
C LYS A 89 4.03 4.66 1.26
N ARG A 90 3.41 5.82 1.51
CA ARG A 90 2.78 6.15 2.81
C ARG A 90 1.65 5.18 3.16
N SER A 91 0.80 4.83 2.18
CA SER A 91 -0.30 3.87 2.39
C SER A 91 0.21 2.48 2.80
N VAL A 92 1.29 2.02 2.19
CA VAL A 92 1.93 0.74 2.54
C VAL A 92 2.61 0.82 3.91
N PHE A 93 3.26 1.94 4.22
CA PHE A 93 3.85 2.18 5.54
C PHE A 93 2.79 2.10 6.65
N GLN A 94 1.74 2.89 6.53
CA GLN A 94 0.65 2.93 7.49
C GLN A 94 -0.07 1.58 7.57
N GLY A 95 -0.62 1.07 6.46
CA GLY A 95 -1.43 -0.15 6.47
C GLY A 95 -0.62 -1.41 6.76
N GLY A 96 0.55 -1.54 6.15
CA GLY A 96 1.38 -2.73 6.23
C GLY A 96 2.24 -2.78 7.48
N TYR A 97 2.97 -1.71 7.79
CA TYR A 97 3.96 -1.72 8.88
C TYR A 97 3.38 -1.25 10.20
N VAL A 98 2.58 -0.18 10.22
CA VAL A 98 2.00 0.34 11.45
C VAL A 98 0.80 -0.51 11.88
N TRP A 99 -0.25 -0.53 11.05
CA TRP A 99 -1.48 -1.27 11.36
C TRP A 99 -1.29 -2.79 11.30
N GLY A 100 -0.48 -3.29 10.37
CA GLY A 100 -0.19 -4.72 10.25
C GLY A 100 0.55 -5.29 11.46
N GLN A 101 1.23 -4.46 12.25
CA GLN A 101 1.97 -4.84 13.45
C GLN A 101 1.33 -4.34 14.75
N VAL A 102 0.07 -3.88 14.72
CA VAL A 102 -0.60 -3.28 15.89
C VAL A 102 -0.65 -4.19 17.13
N LEU A 103 -0.62 -5.51 16.93
CA LEU A 103 -0.64 -6.51 18.01
C LEU A 103 0.75 -6.95 18.47
N VAL A 104 1.82 -6.46 17.83
CA VAL A 104 3.20 -6.80 18.18
C VAL A 104 3.68 -5.79 19.23
N PRO A 105 4.07 -6.23 20.44
CA PRO A 105 4.71 -5.35 21.40
C PRO A 105 6.04 -4.84 20.84
N GLN A 106 6.24 -3.52 20.84
CA GLN A 106 7.44 -2.86 20.31
C GLN A 106 7.78 -3.28 18.86
N PRO A 107 6.93 -2.94 17.88
CA PRO A 107 7.17 -3.30 16.49
C PRO A 107 8.39 -2.54 15.95
N VAL A 108 9.25 -3.25 15.22
CA VAL A 108 10.34 -2.61 14.48
C VAL A 108 9.77 -2.04 13.19
N LEU A 109 9.76 -0.70 13.09
CA LEU A 109 9.28 0.01 11.92
C LEU A 109 10.47 0.41 11.02
N PRO A 110 10.31 0.34 9.69
CA PRO A 110 11.31 0.90 8.79
C PRO A 110 11.33 2.44 8.89
N SER A 111 12.44 3.06 8.48
CA SER A 111 12.55 4.53 8.51
C SER A 111 11.46 5.19 7.65
N PRO A 112 10.67 6.15 8.19
CA PRO A 112 9.63 6.85 7.44
C PRO A 112 10.15 7.55 6.18
N THR A 113 11.42 7.98 6.18
CA THR A 113 12.06 8.63 5.03
C THR A 113 12.12 7.73 3.79
N SER A 114 12.26 6.43 3.99
CA SER A 114 12.20 5.45 2.89
C SER A 114 10.79 5.23 2.33
N TRP A 115 9.76 5.72 3.03
CA TRP A 115 8.34 5.54 2.70
C TRP A 115 7.60 6.84 2.36
N GLY A 116 8.35 7.89 1.99
CA GLY A 116 7.80 9.11 1.41
C GLY A 116 7.55 10.24 2.40
N ASP A 117 8.05 10.12 3.63
CA ASP A 117 8.06 11.23 4.57
C ASP A 117 9.40 11.96 4.50
N ARG A 118 9.42 13.26 4.78
CA ARG A 118 10.64 14.06 4.87
C ARG A 118 10.99 14.23 6.33
N GLN A 119 12.25 13.98 6.69
CA GLN A 119 12.72 14.28 8.04
C GLN A 119 13.07 15.77 8.13
N THR A 120 12.56 16.44 9.16
CA THR A 120 12.84 17.84 9.47
C THR A 120 14.06 17.95 10.39
N GLU A 121 14.62 19.15 10.52
CA GLU A 121 15.86 19.39 11.29
C GLU A 121 15.71 19.09 12.79
N ASP A 122 14.49 19.19 13.31
CA ASP A 122 14.09 18.85 14.68
C ASP A 122 13.92 17.34 14.91
N GLY A 123 14.09 16.51 13.87
CA GLY A 123 13.91 15.07 13.90
C GLY A 123 12.46 14.60 13.73
N SER A 124 11.51 15.52 13.47
CA SER A 124 10.14 15.16 13.12
C SER A 124 10.02 14.70 11.67
N TYR A 125 8.85 14.18 11.28
CA TYR A 125 8.57 13.75 9.92
C TYR A 125 7.37 14.51 9.36
N GLU A 126 7.55 15.12 8.19
CA GLU A 126 6.54 15.90 7.49
C GLU A 126 6.20 15.30 6.12
N LEU A 127 5.01 15.63 5.65
CA LEU A 127 4.58 15.32 4.29
C LEU A 127 5.23 16.33 3.33
N LEU A 128 5.94 15.83 2.31
CA LEU A 128 6.12 16.55 1.04
C LEU A 128 4.78 16.84 0.39
#